data_AF-A0A556QNJ5-F1
#
_entry.id   AF-A0A556QNJ5-F1
#
_cell.length_a   1.000
_cell.length_b   1.000
_cell.length_c   1.000
_cell.angle_alpha   90.00
_cell.angle_beta   90.00
_cell.angle_gamma   90.00
#
_symmetry.space_group_name_H-M   'P 1'
#
loop_
_entity.id
_entity.type
_entity.pdbx_description
1 polymer ?
#
loop_
_entity_poly.entity_id
_entity_poly.type
_entity_poly.pdbx_seq_one_letter_code
_entity_poly.pdbx_strand_id
1 'polypeptide(L)'
;MNTTIPTTTMRRTQSPFATTRYTSKDWDEVRVAFGSSILVDTSLTSLAQNLEGAAWPLAGLDETPATYIDLSFDDMRERLALQGQPPRIADQLIEILKETLAFDEPFGDMVTQSESATVDENPLVKNLSKLKIPLDFPVTLTALSAETLLFCRLENITTIGGFALTAQRMAGTVVVGGDFRSLLNALSNIDERTLARYLPFRPGSKGLHYIEGLAQCVESQPVAIQAALARSLKQEISAAAEELARGISDEQLAKAKHDLQVQAAALRGFCPEDYADLQAQIASGTSPRRLTTVLGEPSLEAVVTEFITPVAAKPKATGFFARLTRLWRK
;
A
#
# COMPACT_ATOMS: atom_id res chain seq x y z
N MET A 1 62.31 -6.72 52.13
CA MET A 1 62.39 -6.32 50.71
C MET A 1 61.00 -6.50 50.12
N ASN A 2 60.28 -5.40 49.97
CA ASN A 2 58.97 -5.34 49.32
C ASN A 2 59.20 -5.32 47.81
N THR A 3 58.67 -6.30 47.09
CA THR A 3 58.66 -6.30 45.62
C THR A 3 57.22 -6.23 45.15
N THR A 4 56.81 -5.01 44.82
CA THR A 4 55.58 -4.67 44.11
C THR A 4 55.65 -5.25 42.70
N ILE A 5 54.66 -6.02 42.27
CA ILE A 5 54.43 -6.36 40.85
C ILE A 5 53.00 -5.94 40.49
N PRO A 6 52.77 -5.26 39.36
CA PRO A 6 51.57 -4.47 39.11
C PRO A 6 50.44 -5.27 38.45
N THR A 7 49.22 -4.83 38.76
CA THR A 7 47.94 -5.23 38.16
C THR A 7 47.97 -5.08 36.63
N THR A 8 47.96 -6.20 35.91
CA THR A 8 47.72 -6.23 34.47
C THR A 8 46.23 -5.99 34.20
N THR A 9 45.89 -4.74 33.88
CA THR A 9 44.69 -4.41 33.13
C THR A 9 44.80 -5.05 31.74
N MET A 10 44.09 -6.15 31.50
CA MET A 10 43.90 -6.66 30.15
C MET A 10 43.02 -5.66 29.38
N ARG A 11 43.70 -4.87 28.55
CA ARG A 11 43.13 -4.09 27.46
C ARG A 11 42.21 -4.99 26.64
N ARG A 12 40.96 -4.53 26.50
CA ARG A 12 40.06 -4.87 25.40
C ARG A 12 40.89 -4.77 24.09
N THR A 13 41.09 -5.90 23.42
CA THR A 13 41.67 -5.97 22.08
C THR A 13 40.83 -5.10 21.16
N GLN A 14 41.33 -3.89 20.85
CA GLN A 14 40.86 -3.13 19.70
C GLN A 14 41.29 -3.90 18.46
N SER A 15 40.30 -4.27 17.64
CA SER A 15 40.50 -4.89 16.33
C SER A 15 41.31 -3.94 15.43
N PRO A 16 42.26 -4.42 14.60
CA PRO A 16 43.16 -3.57 13.82
C PRO A 16 42.49 -2.88 12.62
N PHE A 17 41.16 -2.91 12.51
CA PHE A 17 40.40 -2.21 11.48
C PHE A 17 40.02 -0.78 11.92
N ALA A 18 41.02 0.08 12.06
CA ALA A 18 40.84 1.53 11.97
C ALA A 18 41.42 1.92 10.59
N THR A 19 40.73 2.52 9.63
CA THR A 19 39.68 3.54 9.68
C THR A 19 38.99 3.44 8.31
N THR A 20 37.85 2.76 8.20
CA THR A 20 37.13 2.67 6.91
C THR A 20 36.21 3.87 6.80
N ARG A 21 36.33 4.64 5.72
CA ARG A 21 35.50 5.84 5.49
C ARG A 21 34.04 5.46 5.20
N TYR A 22 33.83 4.31 4.57
CA TYR A 22 32.51 3.84 4.15
C TYR A 22 32.08 2.56 4.86
N THR A 23 30.77 2.33 4.91
CA THR A 23 30.14 1.18 5.58
C THR A 23 29.60 0.16 4.58
N SER A 24 29.18 -1.02 5.07
CA SER A 24 28.47 -2.00 4.23
C SER A 24 27.23 -1.40 3.56
N LYS A 25 26.53 -0.51 4.25
CA LYS A 25 25.35 0.17 3.71
C LYS A 25 25.73 1.08 2.54
N ASP A 26 26.81 1.86 2.68
CA ASP A 26 27.31 2.72 1.59
C ASP A 26 27.69 1.91 0.35
N TRP A 27 28.24 0.72 0.55
CA TRP A 27 28.59 -0.18 -0.54
C TRP A 27 27.36 -0.77 -1.22
N ASP A 28 26.37 -1.20 -0.44
CA ASP A 28 25.11 -1.74 -0.96
C ASP A 28 24.35 -0.72 -1.83
N GLU A 29 24.35 0.54 -1.42
CA GLU A 29 23.77 1.64 -2.23
C GLU A 29 24.49 1.81 -3.57
N VAL A 30 25.83 1.86 -3.54
CA VAL A 30 26.66 2.07 -4.73
C VAL A 30 26.57 0.90 -5.71
N ARG A 31 26.65 -0.34 -5.23
CA ARG A 31 26.60 -1.53 -6.09
C ARG A 31 25.25 -1.71 -6.79
N VAL A 32 24.14 -1.35 -6.12
CA VAL A 32 22.80 -1.40 -6.71
C VAL A 32 22.68 -0.35 -7.81
N ALA A 33 23.13 0.88 -7.56
CA ALA A 33 23.08 1.96 -8.54
C ALA A 33 23.96 1.67 -9.77
N PHE A 34 25.17 1.14 -9.56
CA PHE A 34 26.08 0.79 -10.65
C PHE A 34 25.65 -0.44 -11.45
N GLY A 35 24.89 -1.37 -10.86
CA GLY A 35 24.38 -2.56 -11.56
C GLY A 35 23.49 -2.25 -12.77
N SER A 36 22.88 -1.06 -12.81
CA SER A 36 22.11 -0.55 -13.97
C SER A 36 22.84 0.51 -14.79
N SER A 37 24.08 0.87 -14.43
CA SER A 37 24.85 1.91 -15.13
C SER A 37 25.43 1.40 -16.44
N ILE A 38 25.43 2.23 -17.48
CA ILE A 38 26.11 1.94 -18.75
C ILE A 38 27.64 1.84 -18.57
N LEU A 39 28.15 2.38 -17.46
CA LEU A 39 29.58 2.46 -17.16
C LEU A 39 30.10 1.24 -16.38
N VAL A 40 29.24 0.24 -16.11
CA VAL A 40 29.58 -0.95 -15.30
C VAL A 40 30.74 -1.77 -15.88
N ASP A 41 30.91 -1.76 -17.20
CA ASP A 41 31.99 -2.44 -17.92
C ASP A 41 33.14 -1.49 -18.30
N THR A 42 33.10 -0.24 -17.85
CA THR A 42 34.19 0.72 -18.10
C THR A 42 35.32 0.49 -17.12
N SER A 43 36.57 0.57 -17.60
CA SER A 43 37.73 0.33 -16.73
C SER A 43 37.80 1.34 -15.58
N LEU A 44 38.05 0.86 -14.36
CA LEU A 44 38.19 1.68 -13.15
C LEU A 44 39.35 2.68 -13.28
N THR A 45 40.39 2.35 -14.03
CA THR A 45 41.47 3.29 -14.38
C THR A 45 40.94 4.47 -15.19
N SER A 46 40.09 4.24 -16.20
CA SER A 46 39.48 5.33 -16.99
C SER A 46 38.49 6.15 -16.18
N LEU A 47 37.70 5.50 -15.30
CA LEU A 47 36.78 6.21 -14.42
C LEU A 47 37.54 7.11 -13.43
N ALA A 48 38.60 6.59 -12.80
CA ALA A 48 39.43 7.34 -11.86
C ALA A 48 40.20 8.50 -12.51
N GLN A 49 40.52 8.44 -13.80
CA GLN A 49 41.22 9.53 -14.51
C GLN A 49 40.40 10.82 -14.60
N ASN A 50 39.07 10.72 -14.55
CA ASN A 50 38.17 11.87 -14.62
C ASN A 50 37.93 12.51 -13.25
N LEU A 51 38.48 11.95 -12.18
CA LEU A 51 38.29 12.40 -10.80
C LEU A 51 39.58 13.05 -10.29
N GLU A 52 39.46 14.06 -9.41
CA GLU A 52 40.63 14.74 -8.80
C GLU A 52 41.37 13.87 -7.75
N GLY A 53 41.02 12.57 -7.66
CA GLY A 53 41.51 11.60 -6.70
C GLY A 53 42.76 10.81 -7.15
N ALA A 54 43.17 9.86 -6.31
CA ALA A 54 44.27 8.96 -6.63
C ALA A 54 43.89 7.99 -7.77
N ALA A 55 44.86 7.66 -8.62
CA ALA A 55 44.66 6.69 -9.70
C ALA A 55 44.34 5.29 -9.13
N TRP A 56 43.49 4.54 -9.84
CA TRP A 56 43.21 3.14 -9.51
C TRP A 56 44.51 2.31 -9.58
N PRO A 57 44.89 1.58 -8.51
CA PRO A 57 46.22 0.98 -8.38
C PRO A 57 46.39 -0.35 -9.12
N LEU A 58 45.29 -1.00 -9.53
CA LEU A 58 45.32 -2.26 -10.25
C LEU A 58 45.36 -2.00 -11.75
N ALA A 59 46.25 -2.72 -12.45
CA ALA A 59 46.43 -2.61 -13.89
C ALA A 59 45.73 -3.78 -14.60
N GLY A 60 44.83 -3.48 -15.52
CA GLY A 60 44.14 -4.48 -16.35
C GLY A 60 42.86 -3.91 -16.96
N LEU A 61 42.52 -4.35 -18.16
CA LEU A 61 41.22 -4.01 -18.79
C LEU A 61 40.04 -4.69 -18.09
N ASP A 62 40.30 -5.78 -17.34
CA ASP A 62 39.28 -6.55 -16.59
C ASP A 62 38.97 -5.94 -15.21
N GLU A 63 39.65 -4.85 -14.84
CA GLU A 63 39.41 -4.10 -13.61
C GLU A 63 38.27 -3.10 -13.84
N THR A 64 37.05 -3.62 -13.88
CA THR A 64 35.79 -2.86 -14.07
C THR A 64 34.92 -2.93 -12.81
N PRO A 65 33.93 -2.03 -12.64
CA PRO A 65 32.94 -2.12 -11.58
C PRO A 65 32.26 -3.51 -11.52
N ALA A 66 31.94 -4.12 -12.67
CA ALA A 66 31.34 -5.46 -12.77
C ALA A 66 32.07 -6.53 -11.93
N THR A 67 33.40 -6.44 -11.82
CA THR A 67 34.23 -7.38 -11.06
C THR A 67 33.97 -7.35 -9.55
N TYR A 68 33.41 -6.24 -9.05
CA TYR A 68 33.24 -5.98 -7.61
C TYR A 68 31.79 -5.88 -7.18
N ILE A 69 30.88 -5.32 -7.99
CA ILE A 69 29.50 -5.01 -7.58
C ILE A 69 28.63 -6.23 -7.23
N ASP A 70 29.05 -7.45 -7.57
CA ASP A 70 28.37 -8.68 -7.15
C ASP A 70 28.81 -9.18 -5.77
N LEU A 71 29.90 -8.63 -5.22
CA LEU A 71 30.47 -9.01 -3.93
C LEU A 71 29.83 -8.24 -2.78
N SER A 72 29.64 -8.90 -1.63
CA SER A 72 29.31 -8.20 -0.39
C SER A 72 30.46 -7.27 0.03
N PHE A 73 30.20 -6.33 0.95
CA PHE A 73 31.22 -5.40 1.41
C PHE A 73 32.45 -6.10 1.99
N ASP A 74 32.21 -7.17 2.76
CA ASP A 74 33.29 -7.97 3.35
C ASP A 74 34.03 -8.78 2.27
N ASP A 75 33.32 -9.38 1.32
CA ASP A 75 33.93 -10.16 0.22
C ASP A 75 34.76 -9.27 -0.72
N MET A 76 34.30 -8.06 -1.01
CA MET A 76 35.04 -7.07 -1.83
C MET A 76 36.36 -6.69 -1.15
N ARG A 77 36.31 -6.44 0.17
CA ARG A 77 37.50 -6.11 0.96
C ARG A 77 38.46 -7.29 1.06
N GLU A 78 37.93 -8.49 1.24
CA GLU A 78 38.73 -9.72 1.27
C GLU A 78 39.41 -9.97 -0.07
N ARG A 79 38.70 -9.79 -1.19
CA ARG A 79 39.27 -9.89 -2.53
C ARG A 79 40.41 -8.91 -2.77
N LEU A 80 40.24 -7.65 -2.41
CA LEU A 80 41.29 -6.62 -2.54
C LEU A 80 42.50 -6.95 -1.64
N ALA A 81 42.26 -7.47 -0.42
CA ALA A 81 43.31 -7.91 0.47
C ALA A 81 44.09 -9.11 -0.11
N LEU A 82 43.42 -10.07 -0.75
CA LEU A 82 44.04 -11.19 -1.46
C LEU A 82 44.91 -10.73 -2.64
N GLN A 83 44.56 -9.60 -3.27
CA GLN A 83 45.36 -8.93 -4.31
C GLN A 83 46.49 -8.05 -3.73
N GLY A 84 46.74 -8.12 -2.41
CA GLY A 84 47.80 -7.37 -1.74
C GLY A 84 47.52 -5.88 -1.56
N GLN A 85 46.27 -5.44 -1.73
CA GLN A 85 45.90 -4.04 -1.63
C GLN A 85 45.65 -3.61 -0.17
N PRO A 86 46.05 -2.38 0.21
CA PRO A 86 45.76 -1.86 1.54
C PRO A 86 44.26 -1.55 1.70
N PRO A 87 43.70 -1.57 2.92
CA PRO A 87 42.26 -1.39 3.17
C PRO A 87 41.65 -0.10 2.58
N ARG A 88 42.45 0.96 2.44
CA ARG A 88 42.04 2.25 1.83
C ARG A 88 41.62 2.14 0.36
N ILE A 89 42.03 1.09 -0.36
CA ILE A 89 41.64 0.89 -1.77
C ILE A 89 40.16 0.54 -1.89
N ALA A 90 39.57 -0.10 -0.87
CA ALA A 90 38.13 -0.32 -0.82
C ALA A 90 37.37 1.01 -0.72
N ASP A 91 37.86 1.95 0.10
CA ASP A 91 37.28 3.29 0.20
C ASP A 91 37.43 4.06 -1.12
N GLN A 92 38.59 3.93 -1.79
CA GLN A 92 38.85 4.55 -3.08
C GLN A 92 37.95 3.98 -4.19
N LEU A 93 37.67 2.68 -4.20
CA LEU A 93 36.72 2.07 -5.13
C LEU A 93 35.34 2.69 -4.95
N ILE A 94 34.86 2.78 -3.71
CA ILE A 94 33.57 3.38 -3.38
C ILE A 94 33.52 4.86 -3.80
N GLU A 95 34.60 5.60 -3.56
CA GLU A 95 34.72 7.01 -3.95
C GLU A 95 34.66 7.19 -5.48
N ILE A 96 35.43 6.38 -6.24
CA ILE A 96 35.40 6.42 -7.71
C ILE A 96 33.98 6.19 -8.24
N LEU A 97 33.28 5.19 -7.71
CA LEU A 97 31.92 4.88 -8.15
C LEU A 97 30.92 5.97 -7.73
N LYS A 98 30.98 6.47 -6.48
CA LYS A 98 30.11 7.56 -6.03
C LYS A 98 30.28 8.83 -6.87
N GLU A 99 31.52 9.21 -7.16
CA GLU A 99 31.81 10.39 -7.97
C GLU A 99 31.47 10.18 -9.46
N THR A 100 31.68 8.97 -9.99
CA THR A 100 31.28 8.64 -11.36
C THR A 100 29.76 8.72 -11.53
N LEU A 101 28.99 8.19 -10.57
CA LEU A 101 27.52 8.35 -10.56
C LEU A 101 27.12 9.83 -10.46
N ALA A 102 27.82 10.61 -9.63
CA ALA A 102 27.56 12.05 -9.49
C ALA A 102 27.89 12.83 -10.78
N PHE A 103 28.85 12.37 -11.59
CA PHE A 103 29.18 12.97 -12.89
C PHE A 103 28.25 12.55 -14.03
N ASP A 104 27.75 11.30 -14.02
CA ASP A 104 26.76 10.79 -14.98
C ASP A 104 25.35 11.37 -14.72
N GLU A 105 25.14 11.99 -13.57
CA GLU A 105 23.96 12.80 -13.25
C GLU A 105 24.23 14.31 -13.42
N PRO A 106 24.07 14.93 -14.61
CA PRO A 106 23.96 16.39 -14.70
C PRO A 106 22.67 16.95 -14.06
N PHE A 107 21.91 16.14 -13.32
CA PHE A 107 20.63 16.48 -12.69
C PHE A 107 20.38 15.84 -11.30
N GLY A 108 21.40 15.32 -10.60
CA GLY A 108 21.20 14.64 -9.29
C GLY A 108 20.55 15.54 -8.20
N ASP A 109 20.85 16.83 -8.22
CA ASP A 109 20.19 17.84 -7.36
C ASP A 109 18.75 18.20 -7.82
N MET A 110 18.34 17.76 -9.02
CA MET A 110 16.97 17.88 -9.54
C MET A 110 16.18 16.55 -9.46
N VAL A 111 16.88 15.43 -9.21
CA VAL A 111 16.29 14.10 -9.00
C VAL A 111 16.04 13.84 -7.51
N THR A 112 16.84 14.41 -6.60
CA THR A 112 16.50 14.40 -5.15
C THR A 112 15.28 15.28 -4.84
N GLN A 113 14.96 16.28 -5.68
CA GLN A 113 13.66 16.96 -5.62
C GLN A 113 12.49 16.11 -6.15
N SER A 114 12.76 15.05 -6.91
CA SER A 114 11.71 14.16 -7.42
C SER A 114 11.31 13.08 -6.41
N GLU A 115 12.20 12.69 -5.50
CA GLU A 115 11.87 11.79 -4.37
C GLU A 115 11.29 12.51 -3.16
N SER A 116 11.47 13.83 -3.07
CA SER A 116 10.81 14.68 -2.08
C SER A 116 9.72 15.56 -2.69
N ALA A 117 8.92 15.03 -3.62
CA ALA A 117 7.57 15.56 -3.74
C ALA A 117 6.96 15.39 -2.34
N THR A 118 6.90 16.48 -1.57
CA THR A 118 6.13 16.49 -0.33
C THR A 118 4.76 15.91 -0.68
N VAL A 119 4.07 15.26 0.26
CA VAL A 119 2.70 14.77 0.03
C VAL A 119 1.85 15.85 -0.66
N ASP A 120 2.13 17.12 -0.36
CA ASP A 120 1.51 18.31 -0.92
C ASP A 120 1.87 18.64 -2.37
N GLU A 121 2.96 18.11 -2.94
CA GLU A 121 3.36 18.34 -4.33
C GLU A 121 2.88 17.26 -5.30
N ASN A 122 2.60 16.05 -4.81
CA ASN A 122 2.12 14.94 -5.64
C ASN A 122 0.75 15.30 -6.30
N PRO A 123 0.65 15.28 -7.64
CA PRO A 123 -0.56 15.69 -8.35
C PRO A 123 -1.76 14.78 -8.07
N LEU A 124 -1.54 13.49 -7.80
CA LEU A 124 -2.59 12.55 -7.44
C LEU A 124 -3.12 12.83 -6.04
N VAL A 125 -2.25 13.15 -5.09
CA VAL A 125 -2.65 13.58 -3.74
C VAL A 125 -3.47 14.86 -3.79
N LYS A 126 -3.05 15.85 -4.62
CA LYS A 126 -3.86 17.06 -4.87
C LYS A 126 -5.23 16.72 -5.43
N ASN A 127 -5.32 15.77 -6.36
CA ASN A 127 -6.59 15.35 -6.94
C ASN A 127 -7.48 14.61 -5.94
N LEU A 128 -6.93 13.72 -5.10
CA LEU A 128 -7.65 13.09 -3.99
C LEU A 128 -8.23 14.15 -3.04
N SER A 129 -7.44 15.17 -2.68
CA SER A 129 -7.89 16.29 -1.84
C SER A 129 -9.00 17.11 -2.51
N LYS A 130 -8.89 17.43 -3.81
CA LYS A 130 -9.96 18.13 -4.57
C LYS A 130 -11.28 17.36 -4.57
N LEU A 131 -11.19 16.04 -4.64
CA LEU A 131 -12.32 15.11 -4.57
C LEU A 131 -12.80 14.83 -3.14
N LYS A 132 -12.13 15.37 -2.12
CA LYS A 132 -12.37 15.09 -0.69
C LYS A 132 -12.26 13.60 -0.33
N ILE A 133 -11.40 12.85 -1.02
CA ILE A 133 -11.14 11.44 -0.72
C ILE A 133 -10.03 11.37 0.33
N PRO A 134 -10.26 10.71 1.48
CA PRO A 134 -9.28 10.60 2.55
C PRO A 134 -8.07 9.76 2.13
N LEU A 135 -6.86 10.26 2.40
CA LEU A 135 -5.60 9.60 1.98
C LEU A 135 -5.35 8.30 2.74
N ASP A 136 -5.90 8.16 3.93
CA ASP A 136 -5.84 6.97 4.77
C ASP A 136 -6.90 5.92 4.40
N PHE A 137 -7.72 6.15 3.36
CA PHE A 137 -8.69 5.16 2.89
C PHE A 137 -7.98 3.84 2.51
N PRO A 138 -8.34 2.69 3.11
CA PRO A 138 -7.63 1.44 2.92
C PRO A 138 -7.79 0.90 1.49
N VAL A 139 -6.70 0.45 0.87
CA VAL A 139 -6.78 -0.19 -0.44
C VAL A 139 -7.62 -1.47 -0.40
N THR A 140 -7.71 -2.12 0.76
CA THR A 140 -8.52 -3.34 0.96
C THR A 140 -10.03 -3.08 0.92
N LEU A 141 -10.48 -1.82 0.97
CA LEU A 141 -11.88 -1.44 0.83
C LEU A 141 -12.19 -0.88 -0.58
N THR A 142 -11.25 -1.00 -1.51
CA THR A 142 -11.44 -0.68 -2.93
C THR A 142 -11.95 -1.91 -3.68
N ALA A 143 -12.57 -1.70 -4.84
CA ALA A 143 -12.96 -2.78 -5.75
C ALA A 143 -11.83 -3.19 -6.72
N LEU A 144 -10.57 -3.10 -6.28
CA LEU A 144 -9.42 -3.63 -7.02
C LEU A 144 -9.46 -5.16 -7.02
N SER A 145 -8.91 -5.76 -8.07
CA SER A 145 -8.80 -7.21 -8.19
C SER A 145 -7.90 -7.81 -7.09
N ALA A 146 -8.10 -9.09 -6.79
CA ALA A 146 -7.30 -9.79 -5.80
C ALA A 146 -5.79 -9.79 -6.15
N GLU A 147 -5.45 -9.84 -7.43
CA GLU A 147 -4.06 -9.75 -7.92
C GLU A 147 -3.46 -8.38 -7.60
N THR A 148 -4.19 -7.30 -7.88
CA THR A 148 -3.74 -5.94 -7.59
C THR A 148 -3.66 -5.67 -6.08
N LEU A 149 -4.60 -6.20 -5.28
CA LEU A 149 -4.51 -6.11 -3.83
C LEU A 149 -3.32 -6.89 -3.26
N LEU A 150 -2.98 -8.05 -3.85
CA LEU A 150 -1.79 -8.80 -3.48
C LEU A 150 -0.53 -7.99 -3.81
N PHE A 151 -0.47 -7.39 -4.99
CA PHE A 151 0.60 -6.49 -5.39
C PHE A 151 0.75 -5.34 -4.39
N CYS A 152 -0.34 -4.64 -4.06
CA CYS A 152 -0.33 -3.57 -3.07
C CYS A 152 0.22 -4.05 -1.71
N ARG A 153 -0.14 -5.26 -1.27
CA ARG A 153 0.38 -5.84 -0.03
C ARG A 153 1.89 -6.10 -0.09
N LEU A 154 2.40 -6.65 -1.20
CA LEU A 154 3.83 -6.94 -1.38
C LEU A 154 4.67 -5.64 -1.38
N GLU A 155 4.13 -4.58 -1.97
CA GLU A 155 4.75 -3.25 -1.98
C GLU A 155 4.47 -2.41 -0.72
N ASN A 156 3.83 -2.98 0.31
CA ASN A 156 3.41 -2.29 1.53
C ASN A 156 2.49 -1.07 1.31
N ILE A 157 1.75 -1.06 0.20
CA ILE A 157 0.71 -0.10 -0.11
C ILE A 157 -0.56 -0.50 0.65
N THR A 158 -0.85 0.21 1.74
CA THR A 158 -2.02 -0.07 2.59
C THR A 158 -3.17 0.92 2.42
N THR A 159 -2.89 2.12 1.92
CA THR A 159 -3.87 3.22 1.77
C THR A 159 -3.86 3.82 0.37
N ILE A 160 -4.92 4.53 -0.01
CA ILE A 160 -5.03 5.19 -1.32
C ILE A 160 -4.01 6.33 -1.47
N GLY A 161 -3.63 6.99 -0.37
CA GLY A 161 -2.53 7.94 -0.35
C GLY A 161 -1.18 7.26 -0.60
N GLY A 162 -0.94 6.11 0.05
CA GLY A 162 0.22 5.27 -0.23
C GLY A 162 0.26 4.80 -1.69
N PHE A 163 -0.91 4.45 -2.26
CA PHE A 163 -1.05 4.10 -3.67
C PHE A 163 -0.64 5.25 -4.58
N ALA A 164 -1.13 6.46 -4.32
CA ALA A 164 -0.81 7.67 -5.09
C ALA A 164 0.69 8.03 -5.05
N LEU A 165 1.32 7.90 -3.89
CA LEU A 165 2.76 8.17 -3.72
C LEU A 165 3.61 7.11 -4.41
N THR A 166 3.21 5.84 -4.28
CA THR A 166 3.96 4.72 -4.88
C THR A 166 3.85 4.71 -6.39
N ALA A 167 2.69 5.05 -6.95
CA ALA A 167 2.49 5.14 -8.39
C ALA A 167 3.42 6.15 -9.09
N GLN A 168 3.81 7.24 -8.39
CA GLN A 168 4.79 8.20 -8.92
C GLN A 168 6.19 7.58 -9.03
N ARG A 169 6.58 6.76 -8.05
CA ARG A 169 7.89 6.06 -8.03
C ARG A 169 7.97 4.94 -9.08
N MET A 170 6.83 4.35 -9.40
CA MET A 170 6.72 3.17 -10.25
C MET A 170 6.59 3.46 -11.75
N ALA A 171 6.57 4.73 -12.17
CA ALA A 171 6.21 5.15 -13.53
C ALA A 171 7.10 4.58 -14.67
N GLY A 172 8.18 3.83 -14.36
CA GLY A 172 9.06 3.22 -15.35
C GLY A 172 9.33 1.70 -15.21
N THR A 173 8.94 1.03 -14.12
CA THR A 173 9.67 -0.19 -13.71
C THR A 173 8.85 -1.48 -13.62
N VAL A 174 7.51 -1.43 -13.65
CA VAL A 174 6.68 -2.62 -13.38
C VAL A 174 5.53 -2.76 -14.39
N VAL A 175 5.28 -3.99 -14.84
CA VAL A 175 4.03 -4.36 -15.54
C VAL A 175 2.90 -4.32 -14.51
N VAL A 176 2.32 -3.14 -14.36
CA VAL A 176 1.23 -2.87 -13.44
C VAL A 176 -0.07 -3.49 -13.99
N GLY A 177 -0.85 -4.16 -13.14
CA GLY A 177 -2.16 -4.75 -13.48
C GLY A 177 -3.12 -3.74 -14.13
N GLY A 178 -4.03 -4.24 -14.97
CA GLY A 178 -4.92 -3.39 -15.78
C GLY A 178 -5.82 -2.47 -14.97
N ASP A 179 -6.33 -2.93 -13.83
CA ASP A 179 -7.15 -2.18 -12.88
C ASP A 179 -6.33 -1.14 -12.08
N PHE A 180 -5.11 -1.46 -11.65
CA PHE A 180 -4.20 -0.49 -11.02
C PHE A 180 -3.92 0.67 -11.98
N ARG A 181 -3.53 0.37 -13.23
CA ARG A 181 -3.29 1.40 -14.24
C ARG A 181 -4.55 2.21 -14.54
N SER A 182 -5.71 1.54 -14.57
CA SER A 182 -7.01 2.19 -14.76
C SER A 182 -7.35 3.17 -13.62
N LEU A 183 -7.19 2.75 -12.36
CA LEU A 183 -7.40 3.60 -11.19
C LEU A 183 -6.41 4.78 -11.17
N LEU A 184 -5.13 4.52 -11.45
CA LEU A 184 -4.10 5.55 -11.54
C LEU A 184 -4.46 6.61 -12.58
N ASN A 185 -4.82 6.17 -13.79
CA ASN A 185 -5.23 7.08 -14.87
C ASN A 185 -6.48 7.88 -14.50
N ALA A 186 -7.42 7.27 -13.79
CA ALA A 186 -8.63 7.93 -13.32
C ALA A 186 -8.32 9.01 -12.28
N LEU A 187 -7.39 8.75 -11.35
CA LEU A 187 -6.93 9.72 -10.36
C LEU A 187 -6.13 10.87 -11.01
N SER A 188 -5.28 10.57 -11.99
CA SER A 188 -4.51 11.58 -12.73
C SER A 188 -5.39 12.59 -13.44
N ASN A 189 -6.48 12.12 -14.07
CA ASN A 189 -7.34 12.93 -14.93
C ASN A 189 -8.67 13.34 -14.29
N ILE A 190 -8.93 12.95 -13.03
CA ILE A 190 -10.22 13.14 -12.36
C ILE A 190 -11.36 12.56 -13.21
N ASP A 191 -11.20 11.32 -13.67
CA ASP A 191 -12.26 10.57 -14.34
C ASP A 191 -13.19 9.96 -13.31
N GLU A 192 -14.16 10.74 -12.85
CA GLU A 192 -15.15 10.36 -11.85
C GLU A 192 -15.90 9.06 -12.17
N ARG A 193 -16.15 8.77 -13.46
CA ARG A 193 -16.86 7.55 -13.87
C ARG A 193 -16.01 6.31 -13.65
N THR A 194 -14.72 6.40 -13.94
CA THR A 194 -13.78 5.29 -13.70
C THR A 194 -13.45 5.18 -12.22
N LEU A 195 -13.35 6.30 -11.49
CA LEU A 195 -13.15 6.29 -10.03
C LEU A 195 -14.27 5.54 -9.29
N ALA A 196 -15.53 5.76 -9.69
CA ALA A 196 -16.69 5.08 -9.10
C ALA A 196 -16.66 3.54 -9.22
N ARG A 197 -15.84 3.00 -10.14
CA ARG A 197 -15.67 1.54 -10.30
C ARG A 197 -14.75 0.93 -9.25
N TYR A 198 -13.86 1.72 -8.65
CA TYR A 198 -12.83 1.23 -7.74
C TYR A 198 -12.95 1.82 -6.32
N LEU A 199 -13.53 3.02 -6.20
CA LEU A 199 -13.68 3.73 -4.94
C LEU A 199 -15.17 3.94 -4.62
N PRO A 200 -15.57 4.02 -3.34
CA PRO A 200 -16.92 4.38 -2.90
C PRO A 200 -17.30 5.83 -3.28
N PHE A 201 -17.40 6.12 -4.57
CA PHE A 201 -17.48 7.48 -5.09
C PHE A 201 -18.68 7.63 -6.02
N ARG A 202 -19.43 8.72 -5.83
CA ARG A 202 -20.57 9.06 -6.68
C ARG A 202 -20.19 10.19 -7.65
N PRO A 203 -20.25 9.98 -8.98
CA PRO A 203 -19.99 11.03 -9.94
C PRO A 203 -20.87 12.27 -9.70
N GLY A 204 -20.27 13.45 -9.83
CA GLY A 204 -20.89 14.75 -9.55
C GLY A 204 -20.94 15.12 -8.07
N SER A 205 -20.52 14.23 -7.17
CA SER A 205 -20.47 14.47 -5.71
C SER A 205 -19.02 14.41 -5.22
N LYS A 206 -18.74 14.99 -4.05
CA LYS A 206 -17.41 14.95 -3.43
C LYS A 206 -17.41 14.05 -2.21
N GLY A 207 -16.27 13.45 -1.92
CA GLY A 207 -16.08 12.55 -0.79
C GLY A 207 -16.46 11.12 -1.09
N LEU A 208 -16.21 10.24 -0.12
CA LEU A 208 -16.64 8.85 -0.16
C LEU A 208 -18.09 8.72 0.32
N HIS A 209 -18.82 7.78 -0.28
CA HIS A 209 -20.25 7.59 -0.06
C HIS A 209 -20.50 6.17 0.45
N TYR A 210 -21.28 6.08 1.52
CA TYR A 210 -21.45 4.85 2.28
C TYR A 210 -22.25 3.79 1.51
N ILE A 211 -23.30 4.20 0.78
CA ILE A 211 -24.12 3.28 -0.03
C ILE A 211 -23.28 2.62 -1.13
N GLU A 212 -22.47 3.39 -1.83
CA GLU A 212 -21.55 2.93 -2.87
C GLU A 212 -20.48 1.99 -2.30
N GLY A 213 -19.96 2.28 -1.11
CA GLY A 213 -19.01 1.41 -0.43
C GLY A 213 -19.62 0.06 -0.06
N LEU A 214 -20.86 0.06 0.46
CA LEU A 214 -21.57 -1.20 0.73
C LEU A 214 -21.84 -2.00 -0.54
N ALA A 215 -22.24 -1.33 -1.62
CA ALA A 215 -22.43 -1.97 -2.92
C ALA A 215 -21.15 -2.67 -3.38
N GLN A 216 -20.00 -1.99 -3.33
CA GLN A 216 -18.70 -2.58 -3.67
C GLN A 216 -18.33 -3.76 -2.76
N CYS A 217 -18.61 -3.69 -1.46
CA CYS A 217 -18.39 -4.83 -0.57
C CYS A 217 -19.23 -6.05 -0.97
N VAL A 218 -20.49 -5.85 -1.37
CA VAL A 218 -21.37 -6.92 -1.85
C VAL A 218 -20.85 -7.48 -3.17
N GLU A 219 -20.49 -6.63 -4.13
CA GLU A 219 -19.97 -7.04 -5.45
C GLU A 219 -18.61 -7.75 -5.36
N SER A 220 -17.82 -7.48 -4.32
CA SER A 220 -16.55 -8.18 -4.06
C SER A 220 -16.75 -9.65 -3.65
N GLN A 221 -17.97 -10.05 -3.26
CA GLN A 221 -18.27 -11.42 -2.90
C GLN A 221 -18.33 -12.32 -4.16
N PRO A 222 -18.07 -13.63 -4.04
CA PRO A 222 -18.30 -14.56 -5.14
C PRO A 222 -19.74 -14.46 -5.66
N VAL A 223 -19.94 -14.58 -6.98
CA VAL A 223 -21.26 -14.44 -7.63
C VAL A 223 -22.32 -15.38 -7.02
N ALA A 224 -21.92 -16.58 -6.60
CA ALA A 224 -22.81 -17.51 -5.90
C ALA A 224 -23.29 -16.99 -4.53
N ILE A 225 -22.42 -16.29 -3.78
CA ILE A 225 -22.77 -15.64 -2.51
C ILE A 225 -23.68 -14.43 -2.76
N GLN A 226 -23.39 -13.60 -3.78
CA GLN A 226 -24.25 -12.48 -4.16
C GLN A 226 -25.68 -12.97 -4.49
N ALA A 227 -25.78 -14.04 -5.29
CA ALA A 227 -27.07 -14.67 -5.62
C ALA A 227 -27.77 -15.24 -4.37
N ALA A 228 -27.03 -15.89 -3.46
CA ALA A 228 -27.57 -16.41 -2.21
C ALA A 228 -28.08 -15.29 -1.28
N LEU A 229 -27.39 -14.15 -1.21
CA LEU A 229 -27.83 -12.96 -0.47
C LEU A 229 -29.15 -12.42 -1.03
N ALA A 230 -29.22 -12.18 -2.34
CA ALA A 230 -30.43 -11.71 -3.01
C ALA A 230 -31.61 -12.67 -2.84
N ARG A 231 -31.37 -13.99 -2.98
CA ARG A 231 -32.36 -15.04 -2.73
C ARG A 231 -32.88 -15.01 -1.30
N SER A 232 -32.00 -14.81 -0.31
CA SER A 232 -32.39 -14.75 1.11
C SER A 232 -33.35 -13.59 1.41
N LEU A 233 -33.29 -12.53 0.60
CA LEU A 233 -34.16 -11.36 0.64
C LEU A 233 -35.39 -11.46 -0.25
N LYS A 234 -35.67 -12.66 -0.80
CA LYS A 234 -36.80 -12.93 -1.70
C LYS A 234 -36.82 -12.01 -2.92
N GLN A 235 -35.65 -11.58 -3.41
CA GLN A 235 -35.57 -10.89 -4.69
C GLN A 235 -35.72 -11.89 -5.82
N GLU A 236 -36.35 -11.45 -6.91
CA GLU A 236 -36.38 -12.20 -8.15
C GLU A 236 -34.97 -12.22 -8.74
N ILE A 237 -34.41 -13.42 -8.85
CA ILE A 237 -33.10 -13.66 -9.46
C ILE A 237 -33.26 -14.58 -10.67
N SER A 238 -32.31 -14.54 -11.60
CA SER A 238 -32.35 -15.40 -12.79
C SER A 238 -32.21 -16.88 -12.42
N ALA A 239 -32.71 -17.79 -13.27
CA ALA A 239 -32.57 -19.23 -13.06
C ALA A 239 -31.09 -19.67 -12.93
N ALA A 240 -30.17 -19.01 -13.64
CA ALA A 240 -28.74 -19.26 -13.51
C ALA A 240 -28.20 -18.83 -12.13
N ALA A 241 -28.64 -17.67 -11.61
CA ALA A 241 -28.29 -17.21 -10.27
C ALA A 241 -28.89 -18.11 -9.18
N GLU A 242 -30.11 -18.62 -9.37
CA GLU A 242 -30.71 -19.59 -8.45
C GLU A 242 -29.87 -20.85 -8.32
N GLU A 243 -29.37 -21.39 -9.44
CA GLU A 243 -28.56 -22.59 -9.44
C GLU A 243 -27.22 -22.38 -8.71
N LEU A 244 -26.57 -21.23 -8.94
CA LEU A 244 -25.35 -20.85 -8.21
C LEU A 244 -25.62 -20.72 -6.70
N ALA A 245 -26.76 -20.12 -6.31
CA ALA A 245 -27.12 -19.93 -4.92
C ALA A 245 -27.44 -21.23 -4.19
N ARG A 246 -27.85 -22.31 -4.87
CA ARG A 246 -28.13 -23.62 -4.26
C ARG A 246 -26.87 -24.31 -3.71
N GLY A 247 -25.71 -24.02 -4.29
CA GLY A 247 -24.42 -24.56 -3.85
C GLY A 247 -23.89 -23.91 -2.56
N ILE A 248 -24.54 -22.86 -2.06
CA ILE A 248 -24.13 -22.13 -0.85
C ILE A 248 -24.86 -22.68 0.36
N SER A 249 -24.10 -23.11 1.36
CA SER A 249 -24.62 -23.51 2.67
C SER A 249 -25.03 -22.31 3.53
N ASP A 250 -25.94 -22.53 4.48
CA ASP A 250 -26.35 -21.49 5.44
C ASP A 250 -25.17 -20.94 6.25
N GLU A 251 -24.16 -21.77 6.55
CA GLU A 251 -22.94 -21.36 7.24
C GLU A 251 -22.09 -20.40 6.39
N GLN A 252 -21.90 -20.70 5.10
CA GLN A 252 -21.19 -19.81 4.18
C GLN A 252 -21.93 -18.48 4.00
N LEU A 253 -23.26 -18.51 3.91
CA LEU A 253 -24.08 -17.30 3.81
C LEU A 253 -23.99 -16.46 5.10
N ALA A 254 -24.06 -17.10 6.27
CA ALA A 254 -23.93 -16.42 7.56
C ALA A 254 -22.55 -15.78 7.73
N LYS A 255 -21.48 -16.49 7.32
CA LYS A 255 -20.12 -15.94 7.30
C LYS A 255 -20.02 -14.74 6.36
N ALA A 256 -20.55 -14.83 5.13
CA ALA A 256 -20.53 -13.70 4.20
C ALA A 256 -21.29 -12.48 4.75
N LYS A 257 -22.46 -12.68 5.39
CA LYS A 257 -23.18 -11.59 6.07
C LYS A 257 -22.36 -10.97 7.20
N HIS A 258 -21.67 -11.78 7.99
CA HIS A 258 -20.80 -11.29 9.06
C HIS A 258 -19.61 -10.48 8.50
N ASP A 259 -18.93 -10.99 7.48
CA ASP A 259 -17.80 -10.32 6.83
C ASP A 259 -18.25 -8.96 6.24
N LEU A 260 -19.42 -8.92 5.58
CA LEU A 260 -20.04 -7.69 5.08
C LEU A 260 -20.40 -6.70 6.21
N GLN A 261 -20.87 -7.19 7.37
CA GLN A 261 -21.14 -6.34 8.54
C GLN A 261 -19.86 -5.70 9.09
N VAL A 262 -18.75 -6.44 9.12
CA VAL A 262 -17.44 -5.93 9.55
C VAL A 262 -16.95 -4.86 8.58
N GLN A 263 -17.04 -5.11 7.27
CA GLN A 263 -16.67 -4.12 6.24
C GLN A 263 -17.57 -2.88 6.30
N ALA A 264 -18.88 -3.06 6.45
CA ALA A 264 -19.84 -1.97 6.64
C ALA A 264 -19.48 -1.10 7.86
N ALA A 265 -19.10 -1.72 8.97
CA ALA A 265 -18.67 -0.99 10.15
C ALA A 265 -17.39 -0.18 9.91
N ALA A 266 -16.42 -0.74 9.19
CA ALA A 266 -15.18 -0.05 8.81
C ALA A 266 -15.46 1.16 7.91
N LEU A 267 -16.34 1.01 6.90
CA LEU A 267 -16.71 2.10 5.97
C LEU A 267 -17.30 3.33 6.67
N ARG A 268 -18.00 3.15 7.80
CA ARG A 268 -18.54 4.29 8.58
C ARG A 268 -17.46 5.25 9.06
N GLY A 269 -16.25 4.73 9.33
CA GLY A 269 -15.11 5.55 9.73
C GLY A 269 -14.60 6.46 8.62
N PHE A 270 -14.80 6.07 7.36
CA PHE A 270 -14.32 6.81 6.17
C PHE A 270 -15.41 7.63 5.48
N CYS A 271 -16.68 7.39 5.80
CA CYS A 271 -17.83 8.15 5.31
C CYS A 271 -18.68 8.75 6.46
N PRO A 272 -18.10 9.48 7.44
CA PRO A 272 -18.83 9.87 8.66
C PRO A 272 -19.97 10.86 8.39
N GLU A 273 -19.75 11.85 7.52
CA GLU A 273 -20.76 12.85 7.16
C GLU A 273 -21.92 12.22 6.37
N ASP A 274 -21.60 11.48 5.30
CA ASP A 274 -22.59 10.80 4.46
C ASP A 274 -23.40 9.76 5.26
N TYR A 275 -22.75 9.01 6.17
CA TYR A 275 -23.44 8.07 7.05
C TYR A 275 -24.38 8.78 8.03
N ALA A 276 -23.95 9.91 8.62
CA ALA A 276 -24.81 10.69 9.51
C ALA A 276 -26.04 11.26 8.78
N ASP A 277 -25.84 11.79 7.57
CA ASP A 277 -26.92 12.29 6.72
C ASP A 277 -27.89 11.18 6.30
N LEU A 278 -27.36 9.99 5.98
CA LEU A 278 -28.15 8.81 5.69
C LEU A 278 -29.03 8.41 6.88
N GLN A 279 -28.46 8.35 8.08
CA GLN A 279 -29.21 8.02 9.30
C GLN A 279 -30.26 9.09 9.62
N ALA A 280 -29.96 10.38 9.41
CA ALA A 280 -30.90 11.47 9.60
C ALA A 280 -32.10 11.36 8.64
N GLN A 281 -31.87 11.02 7.37
CA GLN A 281 -32.93 10.81 6.38
C GLN A 281 -33.82 9.62 6.73
N ILE A 282 -33.23 8.52 7.23
CA ILE A 282 -34.00 7.36 7.69
C ILE A 282 -34.85 7.74 8.92
N ALA A 283 -34.25 8.46 9.88
CA ALA A 283 -34.94 8.94 11.08
C ALA A 283 -36.08 9.92 10.75
N SER A 284 -35.94 10.72 9.69
CA SER A 284 -37.01 11.61 9.21
C SER A 284 -38.11 10.89 8.43
N GLY A 285 -38.04 9.57 8.30
CA GLY A 285 -39.07 8.74 7.67
C GLY A 285 -38.84 8.45 6.18
N THR A 286 -37.67 8.78 5.63
CA THR A 286 -37.32 8.36 4.27
C THR A 286 -37.10 6.86 4.25
N SER A 287 -37.79 6.16 3.35
CA SER A 287 -37.62 4.72 3.19
C SER A 287 -36.17 4.39 2.78
N PRO A 288 -35.48 3.47 3.48
CA PRO A 288 -34.14 3.02 3.10
C PRO A 288 -34.03 2.59 1.63
N ARG A 289 -35.08 1.95 1.10
CA ARG A 289 -35.14 1.52 -0.30
C ARG A 289 -35.05 2.69 -1.29
N ARG A 290 -35.58 3.87 -0.94
CA ARG A 290 -35.48 5.07 -1.79
C ARG A 290 -34.06 5.65 -1.80
N LEU A 291 -33.28 5.40 -0.75
CA LEU A 291 -31.91 5.89 -0.65
C LEU A 291 -30.97 5.03 -1.48
N THR A 292 -31.24 3.72 -1.59
CA THR A 292 -30.42 2.79 -2.36
C THR A 292 -30.68 2.81 -3.86
N THR A 293 -31.80 3.38 -4.35
CA THR A 293 -32.14 3.41 -5.80
C THR A 293 -31.08 4.08 -6.68
N VAL A 294 -30.13 4.81 -6.08
CA VAL A 294 -28.97 5.37 -6.76
C VAL A 294 -28.07 4.29 -7.38
N LEU A 295 -28.12 3.06 -6.87
CA LEU A 295 -27.34 1.93 -7.38
C LEU A 295 -27.87 1.41 -8.72
N GLY A 296 -29.18 1.51 -8.97
CA GLY A 296 -29.79 1.16 -10.26
C GLY A 296 -29.92 -0.34 -10.54
N GLU A 297 -29.54 -1.21 -9.60
CA GLU A 297 -29.66 -2.66 -9.70
C GLU A 297 -30.54 -3.22 -8.56
N PRO A 298 -31.77 -3.72 -8.84
CA PRO A 298 -32.74 -4.08 -7.79
C PRO A 298 -32.25 -5.10 -6.76
N SER A 299 -31.46 -6.10 -7.20
CA SER A 299 -30.92 -7.13 -6.30
C SER A 299 -29.88 -6.54 -5.36
N LEU A 300 -28.96 -5.75 -5.88
CA LEU A 300 -27.93 -5.06 -5.10
C LEU A 300 -28.54 -4.04 -4.14
N GLU A 301 -29.53 -3.26 -4.62
CA GLU A 301 -30.29 -2.31 -3.81
C GLU A 301 -30.94 -2.98 -2.60
N ALA A 302 -31.56 -4.15 -2.78
CA ALA A 302 -32.19 -4.88 -1.70
C ALA A 302 -31.18 -5.37 -0.66
N VAL A 303 -30.03 -5.90 -1.11
CA VAL A 303 -28.96 -6.35 -0.22
C VAL A 303 -28.40 -5.17 0.57
N VAL A 304 -28.03 -4.07 -0.09
CA VAL A 304 -27.52 -2.86 0.58
C VAL A 304 -28.58 -2.28 1.54
N THR A 305 -29.86 -2.33 1.17
CA THR A 305 -30.98 -1.90 2.04
C THR A 305 -31.00 -2.66 3.37
N GLU A 306 -30.70 -3.97 3.38
CA GLU A 306 -30.64 -4.78 4.60
C GLU A 306 -29.58 -4.24 5.58
N PHE A 307 -28.43 -3.78 5.08
CA PHE A 307 -27.31 -3.31 5.90
C PHE A 307 -27.44 -1.87 6.41
N ILE A 308 -28.24 -1.02 5.73
CA ILE A 308 -28.48 0.36 6.17
C ILE A 308 -29.74 0.49 7.02
N THR A 309 -30.65 -0.48 6.96
CA THR A 309 -31.87 -0.47 7.76
C THR A 309 -31.46 -0.64 9.23
N PRO A 310 -31.79 0.31 10.11
CA PRO A 310 -31.49 0.15 11.52
C PRO A 310 -32.17 -1.12 12.00
N VAL A 311 -31.39 -2.04 12.60
CA VAL A 311 -31.94 -3.20 13.27
C VAL A 311 -32.87 -2.63 14.32
N ALA A 312 -34.18 -2.73 14.09
CA ALA A 312 -35.18 -2.33 15.07
C ALA A 312 -34.79 -3.07 16.34
N ALA A 313 -34.28 -2.34 17.33
CA ALA A 313 -33.99 -2.91 18.63
C ALA A 313 -35.29 -3.60 19.02
N LYS A 314 -35.30 -4.95 19.06
CA LYS A 314 -36.46 -5.70 19.51
C LYS A 314 -36.89 -5.00 20.79
N PRO A 315 -38.10 -4.44 20.88
CA PRO A 315 -38.52 -3.79 22.10
C PRO A 315 -38.31 -4.82 23.19
N LYS A 316 -37.41 -4.53 24.16
CA LYS A 316 -37.30 -5.36 25.37
C LYS A 316 -38.73 -5.55 25.81
N ALA A 317 -39.21 -6.79 25.83
CA ALA A 317 -40.62 -7.09 26.07
C ALA A 317 -41.07 -6.46 27.40
N THR A 318 -41.56 -5.24 27.33
CA THR A 318 -42.23 -4.54 28.41
C THR A 318 -43.64 -5.10 28.44
N GLY A 319 -43.81 -6.26 29.06
CA GLY A 319 -45.16 -6.77 29.28
C GLY A 319 -45.29 -8.28 29.35
N PHE A 320 -44.76 -8.89 30.41
CA PHE A 320 -45.46 -10.04 31.01
C PHE A 320 -45.61 -9.87 32.52
N PHE A 321 -44.59 -9.34 33.21
CA PHE A 321 -44.69 -9.07 34.65
C PHE A 321 -45.38 -7.75 35.04
N ALA A 322 -45.52 -6.78 34.13
CA ALA A 322 -46.25 -5.53 34.41
C ALA A 322 -47.79 -5.68 34.41
N ARG A 323 -48.32 -6.84 33.97
CA ARG A 323 -49.76 -7.15 34.05
C ARG A 323 -50.15 -7.92 35.32
N LEU A 324 -49.21 -8.41 36.12
CA LEU A 324 -49.48 -9.14 37.36
C LEU A 324 -49.53 -8.25 38.61
N THR A 325 -49.03 -7.01 38.57
CA THR A 325 -49.07 -6.07 39.71
C THR A 325 -50.32 -5.18 39.76
N ARG A 326 -51.24 -5.28 38.79
CA ARG A 326 -52.56 -4.60 38.83
C ARG A 326 -53.73 -5.48 39.28
N LEU A 327 -53.51 -6.75 39.59
CA LEU A 327 -54.55 -7.69 40.05
C LEU A 327 -54.49 -8.02 41.55
N TRP A 328 -53.57 -7.42 42.31
CA TRP A 328 -53.44 -7.58 43.78
C TRP A 328 -53.58 -6.25 44.55
N ARG A 329 -54.34 -5.30 44.00
CA ARG A 329 -54.93 -4.18 44.76
C ARG A 329 -56.43 -4.16 44.50
N LYS A 330 -57.14 -5.09 45.13
CA LYS A 330 -58.50 -4.90 45.63
C LYS A 330 -58.51 -5.36 47.08
#